data_AF-A0A1V3MUA8-F1
#
_entry.id   AF-A0A1V3MUA8-F1
#
_cell.length_a   1.000
_cell.length_b   1.000
_cell.length_c   1.000
_cell.angle_alpha   90.00
_cell.angle_beta   90.00
_cell.angle_gamma   90.00
#
_symmetry.space_group_name_H-M   'P 1'
#
loop_
_entity.id
_entity.type
_entity.pdbx_description
1 polymer ?
#
loop_
_entity_poly.entity_id
_entity_poly.type
_entity_poly.pdbx_seq_one_letter_code
_entity_poly.pdbx_strand_id
1 'polypeptide(L)'
;MATKRNSWLRAGTLAVLGLGLAYGAQSFTEKEQATSVKKAIDLEWKFEGSSNHPSQSLDADNYSPAGSATCGGTPQTICKISAPEDASNPGHPDMNATVSPGVTVADQISSALSSPTPTTNQTVTDLRSF
;
A
#
# COMPACT_ATOMS: atom_id res chain seq x y z
N MET A 1 25.49 53.10 71.76
CA MET A 1 24.09 53.29 72.20
C MET A 1 23.19 52.38 71.38
N ALA A 2 22.49 51.44 72.02
CA ALA A 2 21.44 50.64 71.40
C ALA A 2 20.14 51.46 71.34
N THR A 3 19.28 51.24 70.33
CA THR A 3 17.81 51.24 70.46
C THR A 3 17.10 50.65 69.21
N LYS A 4 16.31 49.59 69.46
CA LYS A 4 15.04 49.06 68.86
C LYS A 4 14.87 49.00 67.33
N ARG A 5 14.63 47.82 66.70
CA ARG A 5 13.45 46.90 66.71
C ARG A 5 12.11 47.55 66.34
N ASN A 6 11.56 47.22 65.15
CA ASN A 6 10.37 46.37 64.91
C ASN A 6 9.93 46.55 63.44
N SER A 7 9.95 45.51 62.60
CA SER A 7 8.87 44.52 62.42
C SER A 7 7.64 45.08 61.71
N TRP A 8 7.54 44.82 60.39
CA TRP A 8 6.43 44.14 59.72
C TRP A 8 6.68 44.20 58.20
N LEU A 9 6.86 43.04 57.55
CA LEU A 9 5.86 42.35 56.71
C LEU A 9 5.35 43.25 55.57
N ARG A 10 5.32 42.87 54.30
CA ARG A 10 5.62 41.64 53.56
C ARG A 10 5.25 41.99 52.12
N ALA A 11 5.95 41.40 51.14
CA ALA A 11 5.44 41.07 49.80
C ALA A 11 4.98 42.24 48.90
N GLY A 12 5.17 42.24 47.59
CA GLY A 12 5.53 41.18 46.68
C GLY A 12 6.62 41.65 45.73
N THR A 13 7.66 40.84 45.70
CA THR A 13 8.75 40.83 44.74
C THR A 13 8.23 40.50 43.33
N LEU A 14 8.99 41.00 42.36
CA LEU A 14 9.20 40.45 41.01
C LEU A 14 8.30 40.97 39.88
N ALA A 15 8.87 42.02 39.28
CA ALA A 15 8.73 42.43 37.89
C ALA A 15 8.61 41.23 36.93
N VAL A 16 7.52 41.20 36.16
CA VAL A 16 7.39 40.33 34.99
C VAL A 16 8.08 41.03 33.82
N LEU A 17 9.40 40.81 33.70
CA LEU A 17 10.15 41.04 32.48
C LEU A 17 9.75 39.95 31.48
N GLY A 18 8.77 40.25 30.63
CA GLY A 18 8.42 39.42 29.49
C GLY A 18 9.55 39.42 28.47
N LEU A 19 10.47 38.46 28.60
CA LEU A 19 11.44 38.12 27.55
C LEU A 19 10.65 37.63 26.32
N GLY A 20 10.68 38.43 25.26
CA GLY A 20 10.45 37.91 23.92
C GLY A 20 11.58 36.96 23.53
N LEU A 21 11.21 35.85 22.89
CA LEU A 21 11.97 35.10 21.87
C LEU A 21 11.20 33.81 21.57
N ALA A 22 10.57 33.74 20.40
CA ALA A 22 10.36 32.47 19.71
C ALA A 22 10.22 32.76 18.21
N TYR A 23 11.38 32.89 17.57
CA TYR A 23 11.49 32.84 16.11
C TYR A 23 11.61 31.37 15.71
N GLY A 24 10.81 30.97 14.71
CA GLY A 24 11.18 30.01 13.69
C GLY A 24 11.37 28.55 14.12
N ALA A 25 10.28 27.79 14.13
CA ALA A 25 10.32 26.46 13.57
C ALA A 25 9.32 26.44 12.42
N GLN A 26 9.83 26.59 11.20
CA GLN A 26 9.17 26.09 10.01
C GLN A 26 9.15 24.57 10.17
N SER A 27 8.17 24.04 10.90
CA SER A 27 7.88 22.61 10.86
C SER A 27 7.39 22.35 9.45
N PHE A 28 8.27 21.69 8.69
CA PHE A 28 7.98 21.16 7.38
C PHE A 28 6.59 20.56 7.40
N THR A 29 5.72 21.17 6.61
CA THR A 29 4.42 20.62 6.27
C THR A 29 4.68 19.46 5.31
N GLU A 30 5.32 18.40 5.79
CA GLU A 30 5.07 17.08 5.24
C GLU A 30 3.83 16.59 5.97
N LYS A 31 2.68 17.12 5.52
CA LYS A 31 1.47 16.33 5.55
C LYS A 31 1.83 15.10 4.74
N GLU A 32 2.35 14.08 5.42
CA GLU A 32 2.15 12.71 5.03
C GLU A 32 0.63 12.58 4.94
N GLN A 33 0.09 12.91 3.76
CA GLN A 33 -1.04 12.21 3.24
C GLN A 33 -0.57 10.76 3.26
N ALA A 34 -0.79 10.10 4.40
CA ALA A 34 -1.28 8.76 4.37
C ALA A 34 -2.52 8.84 3.49
N THR A 35 -2.29 8.80 2.17
CA THR A 35 -3.24 8.29 1.22
C THR A 35 -3.45 6.88 1.74
N SER A 36 -4.38 6.75 2.68
CA SER A 36 -5.17 5.55 2.82
C SER A 36 -5.89 5.47 1.48
N VAL A 37 -5.14 5.03 0.46
CA VAL A 37 -5.69 4.34 -0.69
C VAL A 37 -6.51 3.28 0.01
N LYS A 38 -7.83 3.46 0.03
CA LYS A 38 -8.73 2.36 0.36
C LYS A 38 -8.22 1.23 -0.50
N LYS A 39 -7.49 0.28 0.09
CA LYS A 39 -6.94 -0.83 -0.66
C LYS A 39 -8.18 -1.49 -1.24
N ALA A 40 -8.36 -1.39 -2.56
CA ALA A 40 -9.42 -2.10 -3.22
C ALA A 40 -9.28 -3.55 -2.78
N ILE A 41 -10.40 -4.17 -2.39
CA ILE A 41 -10.34 -5.52 -1.83
C ILE A 41 -9.86 -6.42 -2.97
N ASP A 42 -8.65 -6.96 -2.83
CA ASP A 42 -8.12 -7.89 -3.81
C ASP A 42 -8.97 -9.16 -3.78
N LEU A 43 -9.42 -9.60 -4.95
CA LEU A 43 -10.12 -10.85 -5.15
C LEU A 43 -9.17 -11.88 -5.77
N GLU A 44 -9.46 -13.15 -5.54
CA GLU A 44 -8.72 -14.23 -6.17
C GLU A 44 -9.36 -14.58 -7.52
N TRP A 45 -8.54 -14.53 -8.57
CA TRP A 45 -8.92 -14.83 -9.94
C TRP A 45 -8.14 -16.03 -10.43
N LYS A 46 -8.82 -16.97 -11.07
CA LYS A 46 -8.21 -18.11 -11.74
C LYS A 46 -7.99 -17.76 -13.21
N PHE A 47 -6.79 -18.04 -13.70
CA PHE A 47 -6.46 -17.93 -15.10
C PHE A 47 -7.02 -19.13 -15.88
N GLU A 48 -7.74 -18.86 -16.96
CA GLU A 48 -8.33 -19.86 -17.87
C GLU A 48 -7.52 -20.03 -19.16
N GLY A 49 -6.52 -19.16 -19.38
CA GLY A 49 -5.62 -19.28 -20.52
C GLY A 49 -4.74 -20.53 -20.47
N SER A 50 -4.29 -20.96 -21.63
CA SER A 50 -3.50 -22.19 -21.82
C SER A 50 -2.00 -21.94 -21.88
N SER A 51 -1.56 -20.67 -21.89
CA SER A 51 -0.16 -20.29 -21.99
C SER A 51 0.16 -19.03 -21.18
N ASN A 52 1.44 -18.86 -20.85
CA ASN A 52 1.99 -17.63 -20.24
C ASN A 52 2.24 -16.51 -21.27
N HIS A 53 1.78 -16.66 -22.51
CA HIS A 53 2.03 -15.63 -23.51
C HIS A 53 1.35 -14.32 -23.07
N PRO A 54 2.01 -13.15 -23.19
CA PRO A 54 1.46 -11.88 -22.72
C PRO A 54 0.06 -11.55 -23.28
N SER A 55 -0.23 -11.99 -24.52
CA SER A 55 -1.54 -11.81 -25.13
C SER A 55 -2.67 -12.57 -24.43
N GLN A 56 -2.36 -13.57 -23.60
CA GLN A 56 -3.34 -14.28 -22.77
C GLN A 56 -3.24 -13.85 -21.31
N SER A 57 -2.02 -13.83 -20.75
CA SER A 57 -1.82 -13.53 -19.32
C SER A 57 -2.11 -12.09 -18.92
N LEU A 58 -2.11 -11.14 -19.86
CA LEU A 58 -2.47 -9.74 -19.60
C LEU A 58 -3.89 -9.40 -20.04
N ASP A 59 -4.61 -10.37 -20.60
CA ASP A 59 -5.99 -10.20 -21.04
C ASP A 59 -6.94 -10.62 -19.90
N ALA A 60 -7.68 -9.63 -19.39
CA ALA A 60 -8.60 -9.79 -18.26
C ALA A 60 -9.78 -10.73 -18.56
N ASP A 61 -10.10 -10.97 -19.85
CA ASP A 61 -11.12 -11.93 -20.26
C ASP A 61 -10.69 -13.39 -20.04
N ASN A 62 -9.40 -13.65 -19.87
CA ASN A 62 -8.88 -14.98 -19.55
C ASN A 62 -8.88 -15.27 -18.04
N TYR A 63 -9.59 -14.48 -17.24
CA TYR A 63 -9.68 -14.65 -15.79
C TYR A 63 -11.12 -14.83 -15.35
N SER A 64 -11.32 -15.75 -14.41
CA SER A 64 -12.61 -16.01 -13.77
C SER A 64 -12.46 -16.01 -12.25
N PRO A 65 -13.51 -15.75 -11.46
CA PRO A 65 -13.42 -15.86 -10.00
C PRO A 65 -12.93 -17.26 -9.58
N ALA A 66 -11.90 -17.33 -8.74
CA ALA A 66 -11.15 -18.57 -8.54
C ALA A 66 -11.95 -19.71 -7.89
N GLY A 67 -12.98 -19.38 -7.11
CA GLY A 67 -13.83 -20.37 -6.42
C GLY A 67 -13.01 -21.39 -5.62
N SER A 68 -13.50 -22.63 -5.54
CA SER A 68 -12.78 -23.76 -4.93
C SER A 68 -12.01 -24.62 -5.94
N ALA A 69 -11.93 -24.19 -7.20
CA ALA A 69 -11.34 -24.98 -8.27
C ALA A 69 -9.81 -25.06 -8.12
N THR A 70 -9.26 -26.26 -8.27
CA THR A 70 -7.83 -26.48 -8.41
C THR A 70 -7.40 -26.24 -9.86
N CYS A 71 -6.20 -25.68 -10.05
CA CYS A 71 -5.66 -25.48 -11.39
C CYS A 71 -4.93 -26.74 -11.86
N GLY A 72 -5.54 -27.50 -12.77
CA GLY A 72 -4.83 -28.50 -13.58
C GLY A 72 -4.28 -27.89 -14.88
N GLY A 73 -3.38 -28.55 -15.60
CA GLY A 73 -2.93 -28.09 -16.93
C GLY A 73 -1.41 -27.95 -17.06
N THR A 74 -0.96 -27.09 -17.97
CA THR A 74 0.48 -26.94 -18.28
C THR A 74 1.25 -26.41 -17.08
N PRO A 75 2.28 -27.14 -16.59
CA PRO A 75 3.08 -26.70 -15.45
C PRO A 75 3.71 -25.32 -15.68
N GLN A 76 3.95 -24.58 -14.60
CA GLN A 76 4.52 -23.24 -14.62
C GLN A 76 3.65 -22.18 -15.32
N THR A 77 2.42 -22.51 -15.72
CA THR A 77 1.46 -21.51 -16.20
C THR A 77 0.77 -20.84 -15.02
N ILE A 78 0.35 -19.58 -15.15
CA ILE A 78 -0.45 -18.91 -14.13
C ILE A 78 -1.67 -19.78 -13.78
N CYS A 79 -1.88 -19.97 -12.47
CA CYS A 79 -3.07 -20.63 -11.94
C CYS A 79 -4.00 -19.57 -11.36
N LYS A 80 -3.50 -18.80 -10.39
CA LYS A 80 -4.29 -17.80 -9.68
C LYS A 80 -3.53 -16.49 -9.54
N ILE A 81 -4.30 -15.41 -9.56
CA ILE A 81 -3.83 -14.08 -9.22
C ILE A 81 -4.71 -13.45 -8.13
N SER A 82 -4.13 -12.53 -7.37
CA SER A 82 -4.79 -11.64 -6.44
C SER A 82 -4.77 -10.24 -7.04
N ALA A 83 -5.95 -9.72 -7.40
CA ALA A 83 -6.11 -8.40 -8.00
C ALA A 83 -7.48 -7.82 -7.66
N PRO A 84 -7.63 -6.49 -7.58
CA PRO A 84 -8.93 -5.88 -7.41
C PRO A 84 -9.80 -6.07 -8.67
N GLU A 85 -11.12 -5.99 -8.49
CA GLU A 85 -12.07 -6.00 -9.60
C GLU A 85 -12.03 -4.68 -10.38
N ASP A 86 -12.16 -4.75 -11.71
CA ASP A 86 -12.29 -3.58 -12.56
C ASP A 86 -13.70 -2.97 -12.43
N ALA A 87 -13.75 -1.73 -11.92
CA ALA A 87 -15.00 -0.99 -11.79
C ALA A 87 -15.66 -0.67 -13.15
N SER A 88 -14.89 -0.65 -14.24
CA SER A 88 -15.36 -0.43 -15.61
C SER A 88 -15.73 -1.72 -16.32
N ASN A 89 -15.21 -2.87 -15.86
CA ASN A 89 -15.50 -4.20 -16.39
C ASN A 89 -15.76 -5.22 -15.25
N PRO A 90 -16.94 -5.16 -14.60
CA PRO A 90 -17.26 -6.04 -13.48
C PRO A 90 -17.16 -7.52 -13.85
N GLY A 91 -16.68 -8.35 -12.92
CA GLY A 91 -16.40 -9.76 -13.17
C GLY A 91 -15.02 -10.05 -13.76
N HIS A 92 -14.16 -9.03 -13.86
CA HIS A 92 -12.79 -9.16 -14.36
C HIS A 92 -11.79 -8.46 -13.41
N PRO A 93 -10.53 -8.93 -13.35
CA PRO A 93 -9.47 -8.24 -12.62
C PRO A 93 -9.07 -6.93 -13.31
N ASP A 94 -8.81 -5.89 -12.51
CA ASP A 94 -8.22 -4.64 -12.98
C ASP A 94 -6.71 -4.80 -13.20
N MET A 95 -6.31 -4.97 -14.45
CA MET A 95 -4.91 -5.10 -14.86
C MET A 95 -4.09 -3.81 -14.66
N ASN A 96 -4.77 -2.65 -14.59
CA ASN A 96 -4.14 -1.35 -14.41
C ASN A 96 -4.11 -0.92 -12.94
N ALA A 97 -4.72 -1.69 -12.05
CA ALA A 97 -4.70 -1.39 -10.63
C ALA A 97 -3.27 -1.34 -10.10
N THR A 98 -2.99 -0.31 -9.32
CA THR A 98 -1.69 -0.11 -8.70
C THR A 98 -1.56 -1.01 -7.47
N VAL A 99 -0.64 -1.97 -7.52
CA VAL A 99 -0.34 -2.92 -6.41
C VAL A 99 0.82 -2.44 -5.54
N SER A 100 1.67 -1.57 -6.08
CA SER A 100 2.76 -0.88 -5.38
C SER A 100 3.06 0.43 -6.12
N PRO A 101 3.71 1.43 -5.49
CA PRO A 101 3.94 2.72 -6.14
C PRO A 101 4.61 2.58 -7.52
N GLY A 102 3.89 2.94 -8.58
CA GLY A 102 4.37 2.86 -9.96
C GLY A 102 4.38 1.45 -10.59
N VAL A 103 3.76 0.46 -9.93
CA VAL A 103 3.68 -0.93 -10.42
C VAL A 103 2.23 -1.36 -10.47
N THR A 104 1.81 -1.88 -11.63
CA THR A 104 0.45 -2.38 -11.88
C THR A 104 0.34 -3.90 -11.68
N VAL A 105 -0.89 -4.41 -11.66
CA VAL A 105 -1.18 -5.86 -11.73
C VAL A 105 -0.53 -6.48 -12.97
N ALA A 106 -0.67 -5.83 -14.13
CA ALA A 106 -0.06 -6.29 -15.39
C ALA A 106 1.47 -6.38 -15.30
N ASP A 107 2.12 -5.42 -14.62
CA ASP A 107 3.58 -5.43 -14.42
C ASP A 107 4.02 -6.60 -13.53
N GLN A 108 3.29 -6.89 -12.45
CA GLN A 108 3.59 -8.03 -11.59
C GLN A 108 3.39 -9.37 -12.32
N ILE A 109 2.33 -9.49 -13.14
CA ILE A 109 2.10 -10.67 -13.96
C ILE A 109 3.25 -10.85 -14.96
N SER A 110 3.63 -9.78 -15.66
CA SER A 110 4.75 -9.82 -16.61
C SER A 110 6.06 -10.18 -15.92
N SER A 111 6.32 -9.62 -14.74
CA SER A 111 7.51 -9.90 -13.94
C SER A 111 7.56 -11.37 -13.49
N ALA A 112 6.45 -11.92 -13.01
CA ALA A 112 6.32 -13.34 -12.64
C ALA A 112 6.66 -14.29 -13.80
N LEU A 113 6.39 -13.86 -15.04
CA LEU A 113 6.57 -14.66 -16.25
C LEU A 113 7.88 -14.37 -17.01
N SER A 114 8.59 -13.29 -16.69
CA SER A 114 9.80 -12.85 -17.40
C SER A 114 11.04 -13.71 -17.09
N SER A 115 11.00 -14.48 -16.02
CA SER A 115 12.06 -15.41 -15.63
C SER A 115 11.98 -16.70 -16.46
N PRO A 116 13.12 -17.37 -16.77
CA PRO A 116 13.11 -18.70 -17.42
C PRO A 116 12.30 -19.74 -16.63
N THR A 117 12.09 -19.50 -15.35
CA THR A 117 11.16 -20.23 -14.49
C THR A 117 10.15 -19.23 -13.91
N PRO A 118 8.85 -19.35 -14.25
CA PRO A 118 7.80 -18.56 -13.65
C PRO A 118 7.81 -18.60 -12.12
N THR A 119 7.58 -17.45 -11.48
CA THR A 119 7.61 -17.33 -10.01
C THR A 119 6.35 -16.65 -9.48
N THR A 120 5.93 -16.99 -8.26
CA THR A 120 4.84 -16.28 -7.57
C THR A 120 5.32 -14.94 -7.00
N ASN A 121 4.38 -14.02 -6.81
CA ASN A 121 4.59 -12.72 -6.17
C ASN A 121 3.30 -12.26 -5.47
N GLN A 122 3.18 -10.97 -5.15
CA GLN A 122 1.99 -10.42 -4.46
C GLN A 122 0.72 -10.53 -5.31
N THR A 123 0.86 -10.53 -6.64
CA THR A 123 -0.24 -10.66 -7.59
C THR A 123 -0.39 -12.10 -8.05
N VAL A 124 0.64 -12.74 -8.60
CA VAL A 124 0.59 -14.15 -9.01
C VAL A 124 0.75 -15.03 -7.78
N THR A 125 -0.36 -15.49 -7.20
CA THR A 125 -0.37 -16.24 -5.95
C THR A 125 -0.09 -17.72 -6.14
N ASP A 126 -0.42 -18.27 -7.31
CA ASP A 126 -0.26 -19.69 -7.58
C ASP A 126 0.07 -19.97 -9.05
N LEU A 127 0.88 -21.02 -9.28
CA LEU A 127 1.26 -21.53 -10.58
C LEU A 127 0.79 -22.98 -10.70
N ARG A 128 0.44 -23.40 -11.91
CA ARG A 128 0.08 -24.81 -12.17
C ARG A 128 1.26 -25.71 -11.84
N SER A 129 1.03 -26.70 -10.98
CA SER A 129 2.03 -27.68 -10.55
C SER A 129 2.40 -28.65 -11.67
N PHE A 130 3.60 -29.23 -11.57
CA PHE A 130 4.06 -30.34 -12.39
C PHE A 130 3.28 -31.64 -12.13
#